data_AF-A0AAW7HZI7-F1
#
_entry.id   AF-A0AAW7HZI7-F1
#
_cell.length_a   1.000
_cell.length_b   1.000
_cell.length_c   1.000
_cell.angle_alpha   90.00
_cell.angle_beta   90.00
_cell.angle_gamma   90.00
#
_symmetry.space_group_name_H-M   'P 1'
#
loop_
_entity.id
_entity.type
_entity.pdbx_description
1 polymer ?
#
loop_
_entity_poly.entity_id
_entity_poly.type
_entity_poly.pdbx_seq_one_letter_code
_entity_poly.pdbx_strand_id
1 'polypeptide(L)'
;MSFQQGEFQQAIRQMPKEVYERLKTAVELGKWPDGKPLTDEQKATSLQAVMAWQAMHIDNPEHMNIGRDGEIVMKSKSELKRQYRDEEEIVRIDLSH
;
A
#
# COMPACT_ATOMS: atom_id res chain seq x y z
N MET A 1 9.40 5.21 -27.55
CA MET A 1 8.58 6.06 -26.66
C MET A 1 8.84 5.67 -25.19
N SER A 2 10.09 5.80 -24.71
CA SER A 2 10.48 5.31 -23.37
C SER A 2 10.85 6.44 -22.39
N PHE A 3 10.76 7.70 -22.83
CA PHE A 3 11.16 8.87 -22.02
C PHE A 3 10.14 9.25 -20.93
N GLN A 4 8.86 8.91 -21.10
CA GLN A 4 7.80 9.30 -20.17
C GLN A 4 7.78 8.47 -18.88
N GLN A 5 8.31 7.24 -18.89
CA GLN A 5 8.32 6.38 -17.69
C GLN A 5 9.39 6.79 -16.66
N GLY A 6 10.53 7.35 -17.11
CA GLY A 6 11.59 7.81 -16.21
C GLY A 6 11.16 9.00 -15.36
N GLU A 7 10.48 9.99 -15.96
CA GLU A 7 10.00 11.17 -15.22
C GLU A 7 8.89 10.81 -14.22
N PHE A 8 7.99 9.90 -14.60
CA PHE A 8 6.97 9.39 -13.71
C PHE A 8 7.60 8.76 -12.46
N GLN A 9 8.57 7.85 -12.63
CA GLN A 9 9.25 7.21 -11.51
C GLN A 9 10.00 8.21 -10.61
N GLN A 10 10.63 9.23 -11.19
CA GLN A 10 11.31 10.28 -10.41
C GLN A 10 10.33 11.14 -9.61
N ALA A 11 9.14 11.41 -10.16
CA ALA A 11 8.07 12.11 -9.44
C ALA A 11 7.55 11.26 -8.28
N ILE A 12 7.35 9.94 -8.48
CA ILE A 12 6.96 9.01 -7.41
C ILE A 12 8.04 8.91 -6.33
N ARG A 13 9.33 8.90 -6.71
CA ARG A 13 10.44 8.84 -5.75
C ARG A 13 10.51 10.07 -4.84
N GLN A 14 10.13 11.24 -5.36
CA GLN A 14 10.08 12.49 -4.60
C GLN A 14 8.71 12.74 -3.98
N MET A 15 7.76 11.82 -4.15
CA MET A 15 6.41 11.94 -3.62
C MET A 15 6.45 11.76 -2.09
N PRO A 16 6.01 12.78 -1.31
CA PRO A 16 5.93 12.64 0.14
C PRO A 16 4.85 11.62 0.51
N LYS A 17 5.07 10.92 1.63
CA LYS A 17 4.17 9.85 2.12
C LYS A 17 2.70 10.29 2.21
N GLU A 18 2.44 11.53 2.63
CA GLU A 18 1.08 12.10 2.70
C GLU A 18 0.37 12.11 1.35
N VAL A 19 1.09 12.38 0.25
CA VAL A 19 0.51 12.37 -1.10
C VAL A 19 0.18 10.95 -1.52
N TYR A 20 1.06 9.98 -1.22
CA TYR A 20 0.78 8.56 -1.44
C TYR A 20 -0.47 8.10 -0.68
N GLU A 21 -0.61 8.46 0.59
CA GLU A 21 -1.78 8.07 1.41
C GLU A 21 -3.08 8.65 0.83
N ARG A 22 -3.07 9.92 0.42
CA ARG A 22 -4.20 10.55 -0.28
C ARG A 22 -4.53 9.84 -1.59
N LEU A 23 -3.50 9.48 -2.37
CA LEU A 23 -3.68 8.78 -3.65
C LEU A 23 -4.28 7.39 -3.44
N LYS A 24 -3.78 6.65 -2.44
CA LYS A 24 -4.29 5.33 -2.05
C LYS A 24 -5.76 5.41 -1.66
N THR A 25 -6.11 6.31 -0.74
CA THR A 25 -7.51 6.51 -0.31
C THR A 25 -8.40 6.90 -1.47
N ALA A 26 -7.90 7.76 -2.38
CA ALA A 26 -8.68 8.16 -3.54
C ALA A 26 -8.98 6.98 -4.48
N VAL A 27 -7.99 6.10 -4.72
CA VAL A 27 -8.15 4.89 -5.55
C VAL A 27 -9.08 3.88 -4.89
N GLU A 28 -9.00 3.71 -3.56
CA GLU A 28 -9.89 2.82 -2.79
C GLU A 28 -11.35 3.29 -2.82
N LEU A 29 -11.58 4.60 -2.67
CA LEU A 29 -12.92 5.20 -2.68
C LEU A 29 -13.43 5.51 -4.10
N GLY A 30 -12.56 5.49 -5.11
CA GLY A 30 -12.87 5.93 -6.48
C GLY A 30 -13.15 7.44 -6.59
N LYS A 31 -12.72 8.24 -5.60
CA LYS A 31 -12.95 9.70 -5.56
C LYS A 31 -11.74 10.41 -4.97
N TRP A 32 -11.39 11.56 -5.53
CA TRP A 32 -10.42 12.49 -4.95
C TRP A 32 -10.89 12.98 -3.56
N PRO A 33 -9.96 13.41 -2.68
CA PRO A 33 -10.31 13.97 -1.37
C PRO A 33 -11.24 15.19 -1.46
N ASP A 34 -11.23 15.89 -2.60
CA ASP A 34 -12.16 16.98 -2.92
C ASP A 34 -13.58 16.51 -3.27
N GLY A 35 -13.85 15.20 -3.23
CA GLY A 35 -15.15 14.58 -3.52
C GLY A 35 -15.42 14.32 -5.01
N LYS A 36 -14.52 14.73 -5.91
CA LYS A 36 -14.65 14.48 -7.36
C LYS A 36 -14.39 13.01 -7.69
N PRO A 37 -15.22 12.36 -8.54
CA PRO A 37 -14.95 10.99 -8.96
C PRO A 37 -13.67 10.90 -9.80
N LEU A 38 -12.94 9.81 -9.63
CA LEU A 38 -11.82 9.45 -10.50
C LEU A 38 -12.36 8.85 -11.80
N THR A 39 -11.79 9.27 -12.94
CA THR A 39 -12.03 8.57 -14.21
C THR A 39 -11.28 7.24 -14.24
N ASP A 40 -11.69 6.30 -15.10
CA ASP A 40 -11.02 4.99 -15.21
C ASP A 40 -9.53 5.13 -15.58
N GLU A 41 -9.19 6.07 -16.45
CA GLU A 41 -7.80 6.36 -16.83
C GLU A 41 -7.01 6.91 -15.63
N GLN A 42 -7.58 7.88 -14.90
CA GLN A 42 -6.95 8.42 -13.70
C GLN A 42 -6.79 7.36 -12.61
N LYS A 43 -7.76 6.44 -12.48
CA LYS A 43 -7.69 5.33 -11.53
C LYS A 43 -6.56 4.38 -11.90
N ALA A 44 -6.40 4.02 -13.17
CA ALA A 44 -5.32 3.17 -13.64
C ALA A 44 -3.94 3.83 -13.40
N THR A 45 -3.77 5.10 -13.75
CA THR A 45 -2.52 5.83 -13.52
C THR A 45 -2.21 6.00 -12.04
N SER A 46 -3.22 6.31 -11.22
CA SER A 46 -3.06 6.45 -9.77
C SER A 46 -2.72 5.12 -9.11
N LEU A 47 -3.32 4.02 -9.58
CA LEU A 47 -2.97 2.68 -9.12
C LEU A 47 -1.50 2.36 -9.45
N GLN A 48 -1.05 2.61 -10.69
CA GLN A 48 0.35 2.43 -11.05
C GLN A 48 1.31 3.27 -10.19
N ALA A 49 0.92 4.50 -9.85
CA ALA A 49 1.69 5.37 -8.95
C ALA A 49 1.80 4.79 -7.53
N VAL A 50 0.68 4.33 -6.95
CA VAL A 50 0.63 3.67 -5.64
C VAL A 50 1.55 2.45 -5.62
N MET A 51 1.45 1.59 -6.64
CA MET A 51 2.26 0.37 -6.74
C MET A 51 3.76 0.69 -6.86
N ALA A 52 4.13 1.66 -7.71
CA ALA A 52 5.51 2.10 -7.86
C ALA A 52 6.08 2.70 -6.57
N TRP A 53 5.26 3.47 -5.84
CA TRP A 53 5.67 4.05 -4.56
C TRP A 53 5.93 2.97 -3.51
N GLN A 54 5.03 1.98 -3.42
CA GLN A 54 5.18 0.83 -2.52
C GLN A 54 6.48 0.07 -2.80
N ALA A 55 6.76 -0.27 -4.06
CA ALA A 55 7.98 -0.95 -4.44
C ALA A 55 9.26 -0.16 -4.09
N MET A 56 9.21 1.18 -4.10
CA MET A 56 10.39 2.00 -3.77
C MET A 56 10.59 2.21 -2.26
N HIS A 57 9.51 2.30 -1.48
CA HIS A 57 9.56 2.78 -0.09
C HIS A 57 9.23 1.71 0.97
N ILE A 58 8.60 0.59 0.60
CA ILE A 58 8.25 -0.47 1.55
C ILE A 58 9.42 -1.46 1.63
N ASP A 59 10.22 -1.31 2.68
CA ASP A 59 11.38 -2.19 2.98
C ASP A 59 10.94 -3.58 3.45
N ASN A 60 9.83 -3.65 4.20
CA ASN A 60 9.27 -4.88 4.77
C ASN A 60 7.77 -4.98 4.44
N PRO A 61 7.40 -5.52 3.27
CA PRO A 61 6.00 -5.55 2.85
C PRO A 61 5.20 -6.53 3.71
N GLU A 62 4.08 -6.06 4.25
CA GLU A 62 3.14 -6.95 4.93
C GLU A 62 2.39 -7.83 3.92
N HIS A 63 1.68 -8.83 4.43
CA HIS A 63 0.85 -9.71 3.60
C HIS A 63 -0.11 -8.88 2.73
N MET A 64 -0.12 -9.16 1.42
CA MET A 64 -0.87 -8.45 0.37
C MET A 64 -0.34 -7.07 -0.03
N ASN A 65 0.80 -6.63 0.48
CA ASN A 65 1.51 -5.46 -0.08
C ASN A 65 2.40 -5.85 -1.26
N ILE A 66 2.79 -4.84 -2.03
CA ILE A 66 3.73 -5.01 -3.15
C ILE A 66 5.16 -4.92 -2.62
N GLY A 67 5.96 -5.94 -2.93
CA GLY A 67 7.38 -6.00 -2.63
C GLY A 67 8.22 -5.07 -3.49
N ARG A 68 9.49 -4.91 -3.09
CA ARG A 68 10.49 -4.09 -3.82
C ARG A 68 10.73 -4.53 -5.25
N ASP A 69 10.46 -5.79 -5.53
CA ASP A 69 10.50 -6.45 -6.84
C ASP A 69 9.23 -6.23 -7.68
N GLY A 70 8.18 -5.62 -7.10
CA GLY A 70 6.88 -5.45 -7.75
C GLY A 70 5.97 -6.66 -7.63
N GLU A 71 6.33 -7.69 -6.86
CA GLU A 71 5.50 -8.87 -6.62
C GLU A 71 4.55 -8.67 -5.44
N ILE A 72 3.35 -9.26 -5.50
CA ILE A 72 2.43 -9.24 -4.36
C ILE A 72 2.93 -10.22 -3.31
N VAL A 73 3.22 -9.72 -2.11
CA VAL A 73 3.70 -10.54 -1.00
C VAL A 73 2.58 -11.40 -0.43
N MET A 74 2.53 -12.67 -0.86
CA MET A 74 1.64 -13.69 -0.32
C MET A 74 2.33 -14.52 0.78
N LYS A 75 2.21 -14.08 2.03
CA LYS A 75 2.54 -14.86 3.23
C LYS A 75 1.51 -15.96 3.48
N SER A 76 1.96 -17.16 3.83
CA SER A 76 1.07 -18.27 4.17
C SER A 76 0.37 -18.08 5.53
N LYS A 77 -0.76 -18.75 5.75
CA LYS A 77 -1.51 -18.76 7.03
C LYS A 77 -0.62 -19.12 8.23
N SER A 78 0.39 -19.97 8.03
CA SER A 78 1.37 -20.36 9.05
C SER A 78 2.35 -19.24 9.39
N GLU A 79 2.72 -18.41 8.40
CA GLU A 79 3.62 -17.26 8.59
C GLU A 79 2.88 -16.08 9.24
N LEU A 80 1.64 -15.82 8.82
CA LEU A 80 0.75 -14.87 9.48
C LEU A 80 0.57 -15.20 10.96
N LYS A 81 0.25 -16.46 11.28
CA LYS A 81 0.13 -16.93 12.68
C LYS A 81 1.42 -16.80 13.49
N ARG A 82 2.59 -16.77 12.87
CA ARG A 82 3.86 -16.61 13.57
C ARG A 82 4.13 -15.13 13.84
N GLN A 83 3.80 -14.25 12.89
CA GLN A 83 3.97 -12.81 13.03
C GLN A 83 3.07 -12.20 14.12
N TYR A 84 1.83 -12.68 14.27
CA TYR A 84 0.90 -12.22 15.31
C TYR A 84 1.01 -12.96 16.65
N ARG A 85 1.74 -14.09 16.71
CA ARG A 85 1.92 -14.85 17.96
C ARG A 85 2.76 -14.09 18.99
N ASP A 86 3.66 -13.23 18.52
CA ASP A 86 4.48 -12.39 19.39
C ASP A 86 3.72 -11.14 19.90
N GLU A 87 2.59 -10.75 19.29
CA GLU A 87 1.75 -9.62 19.72
C GLU A 87 0.50 -10.04 20.50
N GLU A 88 0.04 -11.29 20.38
CA GLU A 88 -1.10 -11.83 21.15
C GLU A 88 -0.69 -12.41 22.52
N GLU A 89 -0.08 -11.62 23.40
CA GLU A 89 -0.36 -11.79 24.83
C GLU A 89 -1.67 -11.04 25.14
N ILE A 90 -2.78 -11.58 24.64
CA ILE A 90 -4.11 -11.13 25.04
C ILE A 90 -4.24 -11.53 26.51
N VAL A 91 -3.98 -10.58 27.43
CA VAL A 91 -4.14 -10.80 28.87
C VAL A 91 -5.57 -11.26 29.11
N ARG A 92 -5.76 -12.56 29.34
CA ARG A 92 -7.03 -13.11 29.81
C ARG A 92 -7.20 -12.63 31.25
N ILE A 93 -7.92 -11.54 31.43
CA ILE A 93 -8.41 -11.12 32.73
C ILE A 93 -9.52 -12.11 33.09
N ASP A 94 -9.22 -13.05 34.00
CA ASP A 94 -10.25 -13.88 34.60
C ASP A 94 -11.10 -12.98 35.49
N LEU A 95 -12.32 -12.68 35.03
CA LEU A 95 -13.28 -11.85 35.74
C LEU A 95 -14.15 -12.76 36.60
N SER A 96 -13.53 -13.47 37.55
CA SER A 96 -14.27 -14.21 38.58
C SER A 96 -14.90 -13.21 39.56
N HIS A 97 -16.23 -13.14 39.51
CA HIS A 97 -17.08 -12.54 40.55
C HIS A 97 -17.34 -13.54 41.67
#